data_AF-A0A9N7U070-F1
#
_entry.id   AF-A0A9N7U070-F1
#
_cell.length_a   1.000
_cell.length_b   1.000
_cell.length_c   1.000
_cell.angle_alpha   90.00
_cell.angle_beta   90.00
_cell.angle_gamma   90.00
#
_symmetry.space_group_name_H-M   'P 1'
#
loop_
_entity.id
_entity.type
_entity.pdbx_description
1 polymer ?
#
loop_
_entity_poly.entity_id
_entity_poly.type
_entity_poly.pdbx_seq_one_letter_code
_entity_poly.pdbx_strand_id
1 'polypeptide(L)'
;METVLPALKCPVLSSASTSRRGSDKTCWPQLAASLISCTLHLHLDTQQVRMMELQIEKRFHNLTLEQIQALDKVLTEVIPIHGRGNFPTLQVRAKDIIRVVKDRLVERDIQVKDIRLNGVTASHILVKNNGLGYRDLDIIFGVELPRQEDFQVIKDVVLGSLRDLLPCGVNRRKITCLTMKEAYVQKMVKVFNEHDRWSLISLSNNRAKTVGLRFVSSLRRQFEFSVDSFQIILDRILESYWETDRRQGGQSPMKPGNLAKSQNEEEKKKKEKAGALPDAGGY
;
A
#
# COMPACT_ATOMS: atom_id res chain seq x y z
N MET A 1 36.24 9.42 -26.61
CA MET A 1 35.67 8.50 -27.61
C MET A 1 34.17 8.62 -27.50
N GLU A 2 33.61 9.61 -28.21
CA GLU A 2 32.18 9.86 -28.31
C GLU A 2 31.56 8.83 -29.25
N THR A 3 30.41 8.29 -28.87
CA THR A 3 29.55 7.54 -29.80
C THR A 3 28.13 8.06 -29.60
N VAL A 4 27.79 9.05 -30.40
CA VAL A 4 26.45 9.63 -30.53
C VAL A 4 25.63 8.69 -31.42
N LEU A 5 24.57 8.09 -30.88
CA LEU A 5 23.54 7.39 -31.66
C LEU A 5 22.60 8.43 -32.30
N PRO A 6 22.30 8.35 -33.61
CA PRO A 6 21.41 9.30 -34.25
C PRO A 6 19.93 8.94 -34.03
N ALA A 7 19.14 10.01 -33.85
CA ALA A 7 17.69 10.00 -33.66
C ALA A 7 16.92 9.48 -34.90
N LEU A 8 15.98 8.58 -34.66
CA LEU A 8 14.95 8.19 -35.63
C LEU A 8 13.94 9.33 -35.78
N LYS A 9 14.00 10.05 -36.90
CA LYS A 9 12.95 10.97 -37.35
C LYS A 9 11.78 10.16 -37.93
N CYS A 10 10.60 10.32 -37.36
CA CYS A 10 9.34 9.89 -37.98
C CYS A 10 9.08 10.73 -39.25
N PRO A 11 8.71 10.13 -40.39
CA PRO A 11 8.21 10.90 -41.51
C PRO A 11 6.76 11.30 -41.27
N VAL A 12 6.54 12.61 -41.38
CA VAL A 12 5.24 13.28 -41.40
C VAL A 12 4.47 12.84 -42.65
N LEU A 13 3.24 12.37 -42.47
CA LEU A 13 2.25 12.21 -43.54
C LEU A 13 1.87 13.59 -44.07
N SER A 14 2.12 13.83 -45.36
CA SER A 14 1.61 15.00 -46.08
C SER A 14 0.95 14.57 -47.38
N SER A 15 -0.18 15.22 -47.62
CA SER A 15 -1.24 15.04 -48.60
C SER A 15 -0.83 14.80 -50.06
N ALA A 16 -1.66 13.98 -50.72
CA ALA A 16 -1.69 13.77 -52.15
C ALA A 16 -2.07 15.04 -52.94
N SER A 17 -1.44 15.21 -54.11
CA SER A 17 -2.01 15.97 -55.23
C SER A 17 -1.66 15.29 -56.56
N THR A 18 -2.71 15.00 -57.32
CA THR A 18 -2.75 14.35 -58.64
C THR A 18 -2.03 15.11 -59.75
N SER A 19 -1.26 14.40 -60.59
CA SER A 19 -1.08 14.75 -62.01
C SER A 19 -0.85 13.50 -62.85
N ARG A 20 -1.38 13.53 -64.08
CA ARG A 20 -1.57 12.41 -65.01
C ARG A 20 -0.33 12.13 -65.87
N ARG A 21 -0.30 10.87 -66.33
CA ARG A 21 0.19 10.38 -67.63
C ARG A 21 1.66 9.94 -67.66
N GLY A 22 1.85 8.62 -67.64
CA GLY A 22 3.14 7.96 -67.84
C GLY A 22 2.98 6.46 -67.59
N SER A 23 2.93 5.69 -68.66
CA SER A 23 2.93 4.23 -68.65
C SER A 23 4.32 3.73 -68.20
N ASP A 24 4.46 3.38 -66.93
CA ASP A 24 5.64 2.64 -66.44
C ASP A 24 5.22 1.39 -65.69
N LYS A 25 5.53 0.25 -66.31
CA LYS A 25 5.38 -1.10 -65.77
C LYS A 25 6.54 -1.42 -64.82
N THR A 26 6.76 -0.64 -63.76
CA THR A 26 7.88 -0.85 -62.82
C THR A 26 7.59 -0.30 -61.41
N CYS A 27 6.39 -0.50 -60.86
CA CYS A 27 6.10 -0.09 -59.47
C CYS A 27 5.45 -1.17 -58.59
N TRP A 28 5.44 -2.43 -59.05
CA TRP A 28 4.96 -3.57 -58.25
C TRP A 28 6.02 -4.16 -57.29
N PRO A 29 7.34 -4.18 -57.60
CA PRO A 29 8.31 -4.79 -56.69
C PRO A 29 8.52 -3.98 -55.39
N GLN A 30 8.41 -2.65 -55.47
CA GLN A 30 8.78 -1.75 -54.36
C GLN A 30 7.67 -1.62 -53.30
N LEU A 31 6.40 -1.57 -53.72
CA LEU A 31 5.25 -1.59 -52.81
C LEU A 31 5.09 -2.97 -52.16
N ALA A 32 5.32 -4.05 -52.90
CA ALA A 32 5.32 -5.41 -52.35
C ALA A 32 6.44 -5.59 -51.31
N ALA A 33 7.66 -5.13 -51.59
CA ALA A 33 8.78 -5.21 -50.63
C ALA A 33 8.52 -4.40 -49.35
N SER A 34 7.90 -3.21 -49.45
CA SER A 34 7.53 -2.38 -48.29
C SER A 34 6.46 -3.03 -47.41
N LEU A 35 5.43 -3.63 -48.03
CA LEU A 35 4.37 -4.36 -47.31
C LEU A 35 4.90 -5.64 -46.65
N ILE A 36 5.79 -6.37 -47.33
CA ILE A 36 6.46 -7.57 -46.77
C ILE A 36 7.37 -7.18 -45.61
N SER A 37 8.12 -6.08 -45.71
CA SER A 37 8.98 -5.56 -44.63
C SER A 37 8.17 -5.11 -43.41
N CYS A 38 7.08 -4.35 -43.60
CA CYS A 38 6.17 -3.98 -42.50
C CYS A 38 5.51 -5.20 -41.85
N THR A 39 5.08 -6.18 -42.65
CA THR A 39 4.45 -7.41 -42.13
C THR A 39 5.45 -8.27 -41.36
N LEU A 40 6.70 -8.37 -41.83
CA LEU A 40 7.79 -9.03 -41.10
C LEU A 40 8.13 -8.29 -39.80
N HIS A 41 8.21 -6.96 -39.80
CA HIS A 41 8.50 -6.18 -38.60
C HIS A 41 7.38 -6.32 -37.56
N LEU A 42 6.11 -6.22 -37.99
CA LEU A 42 4.94 -6.49 -37.13
C LEU A 42 4.93 -7.93 -36.63
N HIS A 43 5.31 -8.92 -37.46
CA HIS A 43 5.39 -10.32 -37.04
C HIS A 43 6.51 -10.56 -36.03
N LEU A 44 7.69 -9.94 -36.21
CA LEU A 44 8.79 -9.99 -35.25
C LEU A 44 8.42 -9.28 -33.93
N ASP A 45 7.76 -8.12 -33.97
CA ASP A 45 7.24 -7.44 -32.78
C ASP A 45 6.17 -8.29 -32.06
N THR A 46 5.27 -8.95 -32.80
CA THR A 46 4.26 -9.83 -32.22
C THR A 46 4.87 -11.12 -31.63
N GLN A 47 5.95 -11.64 -32.22
CA GLN A 47 6.73 -12.75 -31.66
C GLN A 47 7.51 -12.31 -30.41
N GLN A 48 8.06 -11.09 -30.39
CA GLN A 48 8.76 -10.52 -29.24
C GLN A 48 7.80 -10.29 -28.06
N VAL A 49 6.60 -9.76 -28.30
CA VAL A 49 5.53 -9.59 -27.30
C VAL A 49 5.06 -10.94 -26.76
N ARG A 50 4.78 -11.92 -27.63
CA ARG A 50 4.39 -13.28 -27.19
C ARG A 50 5.48 -13.99 -26.39
N MET A 51 6.74 -13.83 -26.77
CA MET A 51 7.88 -14.33 -25.99
C MET A 51 7.99 -13.63 -24.63
N MET A 52 7.70 -12.33 -24.55
CA MET A 52 7.61 -11.57 -23.30
C MET A 52 6.47 -12.07 -22.41
N GLU A 53 5.27 -12.29 -22.97
CA GLU A 53 4.08 -12.81 -22.27
C GLU A 53 4.29 -14.23 -21.74
N LEU A 54 4.85 -15.14 -22.53
CA LEU A 54 5.17 -16.50 -22.07
C LEU A 54 6.25 -16.52 -20.97
N GLN A 55 7.19 -15.57 -21.02
CA GLN A 55 8.14 -15.41 -19.93
C GLN A 55 7.50 -14.75 -18.69
N ILE A 56 6.46 -13.92 -18.83
CA ILE A 56 5.66 -13.33 -17.73
C ILE A 56 4.93 -14.43 -16.97
N GLU A 57 4.27 -15.36 -17.67
CA GLU A 57 3.51 -16.45 -17.03
C GLU A 57 4.37 -17.37 -16.16
N LYS A 58 5.65 -17.55 -16.50
CA LYS A 58 6.58 -18.38 -15.69
C LYS A 58 7.01 -17.74 -14.36
N ARG A 59 6.72 -16.45 -14.13
CA ARG A 59 7.17 -15.70 -12.93
C ARG A 59 6.13 -15.68 -11.82
N PHE A 60 4.87 -15.96 -12.14
CA PHE A 60 3.77 -15.88 -11.20
C PHE A 60 3.32 -17.25 -10.76
N HIS A 61 3.09 -17.39 -9.46
CA HIS A 61 2.56 -18.60 -8.85
C HIS A 61 1.48 -18.21 -7.85
N ASN A 62 0.37 -18.97 -7.85
CA ASN A 62 -0.68 -18.78 -6.85
C ASN A 62 -0.21 -19.37 -5.51
N LEU A 63 -0.50 -18.65 -4.42
CA LEU A 63 -0.23 -19.15 -3.08
C LEU A 63 -1.13 -20.34 -2.75
N THR A 64 -0.58 -21.33 -2.05
CA THR A 64 -1.37 -22.41 -1.44
C THR A 64 -2.19 -21.90 -0.25
N LEU A 65 -3.20 -22.66 0.19
CA LEU A 65 -4.01 -22.29 1.36
C LEU A 65 -3.14 -22.03 2.62
N GLU A 66 -2.12 -22.86 2.84
CA GLU A 66 -1.21 -22.72 3.98
C GLU A 66 -0.39 -21.43 3.90
N GLN A 67 0.06 -21.07 2.69
CA GLN A 67 0.80 -19.82 2.45
C GLN A 67 -0.11 -18.60 2.62
N ILE A 68 -1.37 -18.69 2.20
CA ILE A 68 -2.38 -17.64 2.44
C ILE A 68 -2.64 -17.46 3.94
N GLN A 69 -2.76 -18.55 4.71
CA GLN A 69 -2.92 -18.48 6.17
C GLN A 69 -1.69 -17.88 6.86
N ALA A 70 -0.48 -18.21 6.41
CA ALA A 70 0.75 -17.60 6.91
C ALA A 70 0.81 -16.10 6.59
N LEU A 71 0.40 -15.70 5.39
CA LEU A 71 0.30 -14.31 4.97
C LEU A 71 -0.74 -13.55 5.81
N ASP A 72 -1.92 -14.13 6.04
CA ASP A 72 -2.96 -13.54 6.89
C ASP A 72 -2.44 -13.28 8.30
N LYS A 73 -1.75 -14.25 8.90
CA LYS A 73 -1.12 -14.08 10.21
C LYS A 73 -0.13 -12.90 10.22
N VAL A 74 0.73 -12.80 9.21
CA VAL A 74 1.68 -11.68 9.09
C VAL A 74 0.97 -10.34 8.96
N LEU A 75 -0.10 -10.27 8.17
CA LEU A 75 -0.80 -9.01 7.91
C LEU A 75 -1.68 -8.55 9.07
N THR A 76 -2.14 -9.48 9.91
CA THR A 76 -3.04 -9.23 11.05
C THR A 76 -2.33 -9.18 12.41
N GLU A 77 -1.09 -9.67 12.50
CA GLU A 77 -0.29 -9.57 13.72
C GLU A 77 -0.06 -8.11 14.12
N VAL A 78 -0.17 -7.83 15.42
CA VAL A 78 0.12 -6.51 15.98
C VAL A 78 1.63 -6.35 16.11
N ILE A 79 2.15 -5.30 15.47
CA ILE A 79 3.56 -4.93 15.47
C ILE A 79 3.74 -3.70 16.36
N PRO A 80 4.54 -3.81 17.44
CA PRO A 80 4.88 -2.66 18.26
C PRO A 80 5.91 -1.78 17.53
N ILE A 81 5.63 -0.49 17.40
CA ILE A 81 6.56 0.50 16.86
C ILE A 81 6.90 1.48 17.98
N HIS A 82 8.12 1.36 18.51
CA HIS A 82 8.54 2.12 19.67
C HIS A 82 8.87 3.56 19.31
N GLY A 83 8.21 4.50 19.99
CA GLY A 83 8.55 5.91 19.94
C GLY A 83 9.82 6.20 20.75
N ARG A 84 10.66 7.09 20.23
CA ARG A 84 11.83 7.61 20.97
C ARG A 84 11.40 8.62 22.03
N GLY A 85 12.15 8.68 23.13
CA GLY A 85 11.86 9.59 24.25
C GLY A 85 10.53 9.24 24.92
N ASN A 86 9.66 10.23 25.10
CA ASN A 86 8.36 10.08 25.78
C ASN A 86 7.20 9.72 24.83
N PHE A 87 7.50 9.40 23.57
CA PHE A 87 6.46 9.01 22.60
C PHE A 87 5.97 7.59 22.87
N PRO A 88 4.64 7.34 22.81
CA PRO A 88 4.08 6.03 23.12
C PRO A 88 4.48 4.99 22.07
N THR A 89 4.43 3.71 22.43
CA THR A 89 4.55 2.63 21.45
C THR A 89 3.26 2.52 20.64
N LEU A 90 3.36 2.57 19.31
CA LEU A 90 2.21 2.32 18.43
C LEU A 90 1.98 0.82 18.34
N GLN A 91 0.72 0.39 18.38
CA GLN A 91 0.31 -0.99 18.16
C GLN A 91 -0.36 -1.06 16.79
N VAL A 92 0.37 -1.53 15.78
CA VAL A 92 -0.03 -1.39 14.37
C VAL A 92 -0.09 -2.76 13.70
N ARG A 93 -1.16 -3.06 12.99
CA ARG A 93 -1.21 -4.21 12.07
C ARG A 93 -0.81 -3.75 10.67
N ALA A 94 -0.13 -4.61 9.92
CA ALA A 94 0.30 -4.28 8.55
C ALA A 94 -0.89 -3.87 7.67
N LYS A 95 -2.00 -4.63 7.73
CA LYS A 95 -3.21 -4.31 6.96
C LYS A 95 -3.77 -2.92 7.24
N ASP A 96 -3.65 -2.44 8.48
CA ASP A 96 -4.22 -1.15 8.89
C ASP A 96 -3.36 0.02 8.38
N ILE A 97 -2.04 -0.06 8.57
CA ILE A 97 -1.13 0.98 8.06
C ILE A 97 -1.14 1.02 6.54
N ILE A 98 -1.20 -0.15 5.88
CA ILE A 98 -1.31 -0.23 4.42
C ILE A 98 -2.56 0.48 3.94
N ARG A 99 -3.71 0.22 4.57
CA ARG A 99 -4.99 0.87 4.23
C ARG A 99 -4.88 2.39 4.37
N VAL A 100 -4.50 2.87 5.55
CA VAL A 100 -4.44 4.32 5.83
C VAL A 100 -3.45 5.04 4.89
N VAL A 101 -2.30 4.44 4.62
CA VAL A 101 -1.32 5.01 3.68
C VAL A 101 -1.87 5.00 2.25
N LYS A 102 -2.45 3.90 1.78
CA LYS A 102 -3.04 3.79 0.43
C LYS A 102 -4.12 4.86 0.23
N ASP A 103 -5.08 4.93 1.14
CA ASP A 103 -6.21 5.86 1.04
C ASP A 103 -5.71 7.31 0.95
N ARG A 104 -4.73 7.68 1.79
CA ARG A 104 -4.15 9.02 1.81
C ARG A 104 -3.24 9.34 0.63
N LEU A 105 -2.59 8.36 0.03
CA LEU A 105 -1.86 8.58 -1.23
C LEU A 105 -2.84 8.93 -2.34
N VAL A 106 -3.94 8.18 -2.44
CA VAL A 106 -4.99 8.43 -3.44
C VAL A 106 -5.67 9.79 -3.22
N GLU A 107 -5.95 10.17 -1.97
CA GLU A 107 -6.47 11.52 -1.62
C GLU A 107 -5.52 12.67 -2.01
N ARG A 108 -4.24 12.38 -2.24
CA ARG A 108 -3.20 13.34 -2.62
C ARG A 108 -2.76 13.18 -4.07
N ASP A 109 -3.60 12.55 -4.89
CA ASP A 109 -3.40 12.32 -6.32
C ASP A 109 -2.15 11.47 -6.66
N ILE A 110 -1.68 10.65 -5.71
CA ILE A 110 -0.64 9.63 -5.97
C ILE A 110 -1.34 8.30 -6.23
N GLN A 111 -1.30 7.87 -7.50
CA GLN A 111 -1.85 6.58 -7.88
C GLN A 111 -1.03 5.43 -7.29
N VAL A 112 -1.72 4.46 -6.67
CA VAL A 112 -1.14 3.19 -6.23
C VAL A 112 -1.54 2.09 -7.21
N LYS A 113 -0.56 1.51 -7.91
CA LYS A 113 -0.72 0.45 -8.93
C LYS A 113 -0.91 -0.91 -8.30
N ASP A 114 -0.08 -1.24 -7.31
CA ASP A 114 -0.12 -2.49 -6.58
C ASP A 114 0.53 -2.33 -5.21
N ILE A 115 0.27 -3.28 -4.32
CA ILE A 115 0.92 -3.38 -3.03
C ILE A 115 1.52 -4.78 -2.90
N ARG A 116 2.77 -4.85 -2.50
CA ARG A 116 3.52 -6.11 -2.43
C ARG A 116 4.23 -6.27 -1.09
N LEU A 117 4.28 -7.49 -0.59
CA LEU A 117 5.18 -7.89 0.50
C LEU A 117 6.49 -8.40 -0.12
N ASN A 118 7.62 -7.92 0.40
CA ASN A 118 8.96 -8.32 -0.04
C ASN A 118 9.84 -8.74 1.16
N GLY A 119 11.09 -9.07 0.85
CA GLY A 119 12.14 -9.37 1.80
C GLY A 119 12.00 -10.76 2.42
N VAL A 120 12.69 -10.94 3.54
CA VAL A 120 12.77 -12.23 4.26
C VAL A 120 11.39 -12.78 4.60
N THR A 121 10.41 -11.91 4.91
CA THR A 121 9.06 -12.34 5.27
C THR A 121 8.31 -12.97 4.08
N ALA A 122 8.46 -12.44 2.87
CA ALA A 122 7.87 -13.04 1.67
C ALA A 122 8.47 -14.43 1.42
N SER A 123 9.79 -14.54 1.48
CA SER A 123 10.53 -15.80 1.29
C SER A 123 10.15 -16.87 2.34
N HIS A 124 9.94 -16.47 3.59
CA HIS A 124 9.50 -17.37 4.67
C HIS A 124 8.05 -17.84 4.52
N ILE A 125 7.15 -17.00 3.99
CA ILE A 125 5.78 -17.43 3.66
C ILE A 125 5.81 -18.49 2.56
N LEU A 126 6.65 -18.30 1.54
CA LEU A 126 6.70 -19.21 0.39
C LEU A 126 7.37 -20.54 0.71
N VAL A 127 8.43 -20.55 1.52
CA VAL A 127 9.19 -21.75 1.86
C VAL A 127 9.16 -21.97 3.38
N LYS A 128 8.43 -23.00 3.82
CA LYS A 128 8.33 -23.39 5.24
C LYS A 128 9.71 -23.79 5.79
N ASN A 129 10.00 -23.42 7.04
CA ASN A 129 11.18 -23.80 7.80
C ASN A 129 12.54 -23.24 7.31
N ASN A 130 12.58 -22.03 6.76
CA ASN A 130 13.84 -21.39 6.37
C ASN A 130 14.74 -21.00 7.56
N GLY A 131 14.34 -21.25 8.81
CA GLY A 131 15.06 -20.80 10.02
C GLY A 131 15.08 -19.26 10.21
N LEU A 132 14.51 -18.52 9.26
CA LEU A 132 14.38 -17.07 9.27
C LEU A 132 13.06 -16.72 9.95
N GLY A 133 13.10 -16.38 11.25
CA GLY A 133 11.91 -15.87 11.95
C GLY A 133 11.35 -14.59 11.31
N TYR A 134 10.13 -14.23 11.68
CA TYR A 134 9.47 -12.97 11.27
C TYR A 134 10.21 -11.78 11.88
N ARG A 135 11.23 -11.26 11.18
CA ARG A 135 11.99 -10.09 11.64
C ARG A 135 11.52 -8.85 10.91
N ASP A 136 11.62 -8.77 9.59
CA ASP A 136 11.38 -7.49 8.91
C ASP A 136 10.17 -7.53 7.98
N LEU A 137 9.24 -6.61 8.19
CA LEU A 137 8.08 -6.41 7.33
C LEU A 137 8.40 -5.33 6.29
N ASP A 138 8.54 -5.76 5.04
CA ASP A 138 8.92 -4.89 3.94
C ASP A 138 7.77 -4.78 2.93
N ILE A 139 7.05 -3.66 2.98
CA ILE A 139 5.92 -3.39 2.09
C ILE A 139 6.37 -2.47 0.96
N ILE A 140 6.05 -2.85 -0.27
CA ILE A 140 6.24 -2.05 -1.46
C ILE A 140 4.87 -1.54 -1.93
N PHE A 141 4.75 -0.24 -2.11
CA PHE A 141 3.69 0.42 -2.85
C PHE A 141 4.23 0.73 -4.24
N GLY A 142 3.70 0.06 -5.26
CA GLY A 142 3.90 0.48 -6.65
C GLY A 142 3.14 1.77 -6.88
N VAL A 143 3.82 2.88 -7.14
CA VAL A 143 3.21 4.22 -7.24
C VAL A 143 3.68 4.98 -8.48
N GLU A 144 2.95 6.01 -8.88
CA GLU A 144 3.42 6.97 -9.89
C GLU A 144 4.05 8.19 -9.23
N LEU A 145 5.33 8.45 -9.53
CA LEU A 145 6.10 9.59 -9.00
C LEU A 145 6.70 10.40 -10.16
N PRO A 146 5.87 11.13 -10.92
CA PRO A 146 6.34 11.96 -12.01
C PRO A 146 7.25 13.10 -11.53
N ARG A 147 7.04 13.63 -10.32
CA ARG A 147 7.67 14.86 -9.83
C ARG A 147 8.49 14.62 -8.57
N GLN A 148 9.53 15.44 -8.39
CA GLN A 148 10.39 15.36 -7.22
C GLN A 148 9.68 15.74 -5.90
N GLU A 149 8.62 16.55 -5.98
CA GLU A 149 7.78 16.97 -4.86
C GLU A 149 6.86 15.86 -4.31
N ASP A 150 6.53 14.85 -5.12
CA ASP A 150 5.69 13.72 -4.71
C ASP A 150 6.33 12.96 -3.54
N PHE A 151 7.66 13.00 -3.42
CA PHE A 151 8.40 12.43 -2.29
C PHE A 151 8.11 13.14 -0.96
N GLN A 152 7.89 14.46 -1.01
CA GLN A 152 7.49 15.22 0.17
C GLN A 152 6.04 14.89 0.53
N VAL A 153 5.16 14.69 -0.46
CA VAL A 153 3.80 14.19 -0.26
C VAL A 153 3.79 12.81 0.39
N ILE A 154 4.57 11.84 -0.13
CA ILE A 154 4.73 10.49 0.47
C ILE A 154 5.14 10.60 1.94
N LYS A 155 6.16 11.41 2.22
CA LYS A 155 6.66 11.61 3.58
C LYS A 155 5.55 12.15 4.49
N ASP A 156 4.81 13.17 4.05
CA ASP A 156 3.73 13.76 4.86
C ASP A 156 2.56 12.80 5.04
N VAL A 157 2.22 12.01 4.01
CA VAL A 157 1.20 10.95 4.08
C VAL A 157 1.59 9.91 5.12
N VAL A 158 2.81 9.37 5.07
CA VAL A 158 3.27 8.34 6.00
C VAL A 158 3.32 8.87 7.43
N LEU A 159 3.94 10.04 7.65
CA LEU A 159 4.04 10.63 8.99
C LEU A 159 2.65 11.00 9.55
N GLY A 160 1.78 11.51 8.70
CA GLY A 160 0.38 11.76 9.05
C GLY A 160 -0.36 10.47 9.39
N SER A 161 -0.09 9.37 8.69
CA SER A 161 -0.72 8.06 8.94
C SER A 161 -0.29 7.49 10.28
N LEU A 162 1.00 7.59 10.61
CA LEU A 162 1.50 7.21 11.94
C LEU A 162 0.84 8.02 13.07
N ARG A 163 0.58 9.31 12.82
CA ARG A 163 -0.08 10.19 13.80
C ARG A 163 -1.52 9.75 14.07
N ASP A 164 -2.23 9.25 13.06
CA ASP A 164 -3.58 8.74 13.22
C ASP A 164 -3.64 7.43 14.02
N LEU A 165 -2.55 6.66 13.99
CA LEU A 165 -2.38 5.41 14.73
C LEU A 165 -1.93 5.60 16.18
N LEU A 166 -1.72 6.86 16.63
CA LEU A 166 -1.41 7.14 18.03
C LEU A 166 -2.56 6.70 18.96
N PRO A 167 -2.26 6.14 20.15
CA PRO A 167 -3.28 5.72 21.11
C PRO A 167 -4.29 6.80 21.48
N CYS A 168 -5.48 6.38 21.92
CA CYS A 168 -6.48 7.29 22.48
C CYS A 168 -5.90 8.04 23.69
N GLY A 169 -6.21 9.34 23.79
CA GLY A 169 -5.69 10.22 24.85
C GLY A 169 -4.47 11.06 24.45
N VAL A 170 -3.84 10.77 23.30
CA VAL A 170 -2.77 11.62 22.77
C VAL A 170 -3.36 12.84 22.06
N ASN A 171 -2.91 14.05 22.41
CA ASN A 171 -3.33 15.27 21.73
C ASN A 171 -2.63 15.41 20.36
N ARG A 172 -3.19 14.75 19.35
CA ARG A 172 -2.66 14.71 17.97
C ARG A 172 -2.53 16.10 17.32
N ARG A 173 -3.31 17.09 17.75
CA ARG A 173 -3.27 18.46 17.18
C ARG A 173 -1.96 19.18 17.45
N LYS A 174 -1.29 18.85 18.56
CA LYS A 174 0.00 19.44 18.94
C LYS A 174 1.20 18.72 18.31
N ILE A 175 0.97 17.60 17.62
CA ILE A 175 2.01 16.73 17.08
C ILE A 175 2.20 17.03 15.59
N THR A 176 3.41 17.46 15.23
CA THR A 176 3.79 17.83 13.86
C THR A 176 4.45 16.66 13.12
N CYS A 177 4.52 16.73 11.79
CA CYS A 177 5.24 15.74 10.98
C CYS A 177 6.72 15.62 11.40
N LEU A 178 7.36 16.73 11.77
CA LEU A 178 8.75 16.73 12.25
C LEU A 178 8.90 15.89 13.51
N THR A 179 8.03 16.11 14.51
CA THR A 179 8.07 15.33 15.76
C THR A 179 7.80 13.85 15.53
N MET A 180 6.88 13.51 14.62
CA MET A 180 6.62 12.11 14.24
C MET A 180 7.83 11.45 13.58
N LYS A 181 8.54 12.17 12.72
CA LYS A 181 9.76 11.70 12.08
C LYS A 181 10.83 11.39 13.14
N GLU A 182 11.07 12.32 14.05
CA GLU A 182 12.09 12.15 15.10
C GLU A 182 11.75 11.01 16.07
N ALA A 183 10.47 10.85 16.39
CA ALA A 183 10.00 9.84 17.32
C ALA A 183 10.01 8.42 16.74
N TYR A 184 9.56 8.23 15.49
CA TYR A 184 9.22 6.89 14.98
C TYR A 184 10.02 6.46 13.76
N VAL A 185 10.75 7.35 13.08
CA VAL A 185 11.44 6.99 11.84
C VAL A 185 12.91 6.74 12.12
N GLN A 186 13.38 5.55 11.71
CA GLN A 186 14.78 5.16 11.83
C GLN A 186 15.59 5.61 10.61
N LYS A 187 15.06 5.41 9.41
CA LYS A 187 15.74 5.72 8.14
C LYS A 187 14.75 6.24 7.11
N MET A 188 15.14 7.28 6.39
CA MET A 188 14.44 7.73 5.17
C MET A 188 15.43 7.75 4.01
N VAL A 189 15.02 7.26 2.85
CA VAL A 189 15.80 7.31 1.61
C VAL A 189 14.90 7.83 0.50
N LYS A 190 15.49 8.63 -0.38
CA LYS A 190 14.88 9.11 -1.61
C LYS A 190 15.90 8.97 -2.73
N VAL A 191 15.46 8.38 -3.83
CA VAL A 191 16.20 8.31 -5.08
C VAL A 191 15.29 8.83 -6.18
N PHE A 192 15.77 9.83 -6.92
CA PHE A 192 15.05 10.42 -8.04
C PHE A 192 16.04 10.71 -9.17
N ASN A 193 16.25 9.69 -9.99
CA ASN A 193 17.13 9.72 -11.15
C ASN A 193 16.32 9.30 -12.39
N GLU A 194 16.95 9.31 -13.57
CA GLU A 194 16.28 8.94 -14.83
C GLU A 194 15.73 7.51 -14.83
N HIS A 195 16.44 6.57 -14.18
CA HIS A 195 16.07 5.15 -14.15
C HIS A 195 15.42 4.70 -12.84
N ASP A 196 15.76 5.35 -11.73
CA ASP A 196 15.34 4.93 -10.39
C ASP A 196 14.58 6.06 -9.70
N ARG A 197 13.30 5.81 -9.40
CA ARG A 197 12.41 6.73 -8.70
C ARG A 197 11.71 5.98 -7.59
N TRP A 198 12.26 6.10 -6.37
CA TRP A 198 11.72 5.39 -5.22
C TRP A 198 12.08 6.04 -3.89
N SER A 199 11.24 5.83 -2.89
CA SER A 199 11.46 6.25 -1.50
C SER A 199 11.33 5.08 -0.54
N LEU A 200 12.06 5.12 0.56
CA LEU A 200 11.94 4.19 1.68
C LEU A 200 11.77 4.98 2.97
N ILE A 201 10.81 4.58 3.79
CA ILE A 201 10.65 5.03 5.17
C ILE A 201 10.64 3.79 6.06
N SER A 202 11.70 3.64 6.86
CA SER A 202 11.86 2.55 7.81
C SER A 202 11.53 3.04 9.21
N LEU A 203 10.60 2.36 9.86
CA LEU A 203 10.10 2.69 11.19
C LEU A 203 10.94 2.01 12.26
N SER A 204 11.17 2.72 13.35
CA SER A 204 11.98 2.29 14.49
C SER A 204 11.32 1.14 15.23
N ASN A 205 12.07 0.07 15.46
CA ASN A 205 11.71 -0.96 16.43
C ASN A 205 12.95 -1.46 17.16
N ASN A 206 12.82 -1.68 18.47
CA ASN A 206 13.91 -2.15 19.30
C ASN A 206 14.06 -3.67 19.10
N ARG A 207 15.21 -4.06 18.54
CA ARG A 207 15.81 -5.42 18.49
C ARG A 207 15.03 -6.60 17.88
N ALA A 208 13.75 -6.48 17.50
CA ALA A 208 13.00 -7.64 16.99
C ALA A 208 12.39 -7.51 15.58
N LYS A 209 11.69 -6.40 15.24
CA LYS A 209 11.01 -6.31 13.94
C LYS A 209 10.96 -4.95 13.26
N THR A 210 11.55 -4.74 12.08
CA THR A 210 11.41 -3.45 11.38
C THR A 210 10.19 -3.42 10.45
N VAL A 211 9.59 -2.23 10.27
CA VAL A 211 8.55 -2.00 9.25
C VAL A 211 9.11 -1.02 8.22
N GLY A 212 9.38 -1.53 7.02
CA GLY A 212 9.83 -0.78 5.86
C GLY A 212 8.66 -0.48 4.92
N LEU A 213 8.42 0.80 4.65
CA LEU A 213 7.48 1.24 3.62
C LEU A 213 8.29 1.78 2.43
N ARG A 214 8.27 1.04 1.31
CA ARG A 214 8.90 1.41 0.05
C ARG A 214 7.86 1.91 -0.93
N PHE A 215 8.13 3.03 -1.58
CA PHE A 215 7.28 3.63 -2.60
C PHE A 215 8.07 3.63 -3.90
N VAL A 216 7.70 2.76 -4.83
CA VAL A 216 8.50 2.47 -6.02
C VAL A 216 7.72 2.88 -7.26
N SER A 217 8.29 3.79 -8.04
CA SER A 217 7.77 4.15 -9.35
C SER A 217 8.58 3.50 -10.47
N SER A 218 9.91 3.59 -10.40
CA SER A 218 10.81 2.85 -11.28
C SER A 218 12.02 2.36 -10.50
N LEU A 219 12.48 1.15 -10.81
CA LEU A 219 13.65 0.56 -10.19
C LEU A 219 14.33 -0.39 -11.20
N ARG A 220 15.55 -0.06 -11.63
CA ARG A 220 16.29 -0.79 -12.67
C ARG A 220 16.73 -2.18 -12.22
N ARG A 221 17.03 -2.37 -10.93
CA ARG A 221 17.29 -3.67 -10.30
C ARG A 221 16.39 -3.85 -9.10
N GLN A 222 15.41 -4.73 -9.22
CA GLN A 222 14.50 -5.06 -8.12
C GLN A 222 15.08 -6.09 -7.15
N PHE A 223 16.15 -6.79 -7.57
CA PHE A 223 16.73 -7.91 -6.83
C PHE A 223 18.26 -7.77 -6.80
N GLU A 224 18.82 -7.74 -5.59
CA GLU A 224 20.27 -7.77 -5.38
C GLU A 224 20.77 -9.20 -5.13
N PHE A 225 19.91 -10.04 -4.52
CA PHE A 225 20.17 -11.46 -4.24
C PHE A 225 18.91 -12.32 -4.46
N SER A 226 19.07 -13.63 -4.62
CA SER A 226 17.95 -14.57 -4.80
C SER A 226 17.00 -14.61 -3.61
N VAL A 227 17.48 -14.31 -2.39
CA VAL A 227 16.66 -14.26 -1.18
C VAL A 227 15.66 -13.09 -1.16
N ASP A 228 15.90 -12.04 -1.95
CA ASP A 228 15.04 -10.86 -2.10
C ASP A 228 14.16 -10.95 -3.36
N SER A 229 14.19 -12.09 -4.07
CA SER A 229 13.54 -12.24 -5.37
C SER A 229 12.04 -12.50 -5.32
N PHE A 230 11.49 -12.75 -4.12
CA PHE A 230 10.10 -13.08 -3.94
C PHE A 230 9.28 -11.87 -3.50
N GLN A 231 8.26 -11.56 -4.28
CA GLN A 231 7.25 -10.56 -3.93
C GLN A 231 5.87 -11.21 -3.97
N ILE A 232 5.07 -10.94 -2.94
CA ILE A 232 3.68 -11.40 -2.86
C ILE A 232 2.78 -10.19 -3.10
N ILE A 233 1.96 -10.22 -4.15
CA ILE A 233 0.96 -9.18 -4.42
C ILE A 233 -0.16 -9.30 -3.38
N LEU A 234 -0.47 -8.20 -2.70
CA LEU A 234 -1.38 -8.16 -1.55
C LEU A 234 -2.79 -7.68 -1.89
N ASP A 235 -3.02 -7.13 -3.09
CA ASP A 235 -4.27 -6.43 -3.44
C ASP A 235 -5.51 -7.27 -3.14
N ARG A 236 -5.56 -8.53 -3.58
CA ARG A 236 -6.70 -9.43 -3.36
C ARG A 236 -7.00 -9.71 -1.89
N ILE A 237 -5.98 -9.95 -1.07
CA ILE A 237 -6.19 -10.25 0.36
C ILE A 237 -6.56 -8.98 1.14
N LEU A 238 -6.01 -7.82 0.75
CA LEU A 238 -6.36 -6.53 1.32
C LEU A 238 -7.80 -6.12 1.01
N GLU A 239 -8.23 -6.30 -0.24
CA GLU A 239 -9.63 -6.08 -0.65
C GLU A 239 -10.60 -6.91 0.20
N SER A 240 -10.30 -8.19 0.41
CA SER A 240 -11.09 -9.08 1.28
C SER A 240 -11.22 -8.54 2.72
N TYR A 241 -10.14 -8.02 3.31
CA TYR A 241 -10.22 -7.40 4.63
C TYR A 241 -11.10 -6.15 4.63
N TRP A 242 -10.94 -5.28 3.65
CA TRP A 242 -11.69 -4.02 3.59
C TRP A 242 -13.17 -4.25 3.32
N GLU A 243 -13.53 -5.23 2.49
CA GLU A 243 -14.91 -5.67 2.32
C GLU A 243 -15.52 -6.20 3.62
N THR A 244 -14.76 -7.04 4.34
CA THR A 244 -15.19 -7.61 5.62
C THR A 244 -15.42 -6.51 6.66
N ASP A 245 -14.50 -5.55 6.77
CA ASP A 245 -14.62 -4.39 7.66
C ASP A 245 -15.85 -3.54 7.32
N ARG A 246 -16.17 -3.35 6.03
CA ARG A 246 -17.38 -2.62 5.60
C ARG A 246 -18.66 -3.35 5.98
N ARG A 247 -18.69 -4.68 5.87
CA ARG A 247 -19.84 -5.51 6.27
C ARG A 247 -20.05 -5.48 7.79
N GLN A 248 -18.97 -5.46 8.56
CA GLN A 248 -19.04 -5.36 10.03
C GLN A 248 -19.35 -3.93 10.51
N GLY A 249 -18.87 -2.90 9.81
CA GLY A 249 -19.18 -1.49 10.09
C GLY A 249 -20.60 -1.06 9.71
N GLY A 250 -21.30 -1.84 8.88
CA GLY A 250 -22.70 -1.64 8.50
C GLY A 250 -23.73 -2.24 9.47
N GLN A 251 -23.30 -2.99 10.49
CA GLN A 251 -24.16 -3.46 11.59
C GLN A 251 -23.86 -2.68 12.87
N SER A 252 -24.43 -1.48 12.99
CA SER A 252 -24.83 -0.91 14.28
C SER A 252 -26.14 -0.15 14.05
N PRO A 253 -27.16 -0.35 14.89
CA PRO A 253 -27.06 0.16 16.26
C PRO A 253 -27.66 -0.77 17.32
N MET A 254 -26.88 -1.16 18.33
CA MET A 254 -27.48 -1.19 19.67
C MET A 254 -27.44 0.22 20.22
N LYS A 255 -28.56 0.92 20.05
CA LYS A 255 -28.92 2.06 20.89
C LYS A 255 -28.79 1.61 22.35
N PRO A 256 -28.29 2.45 23.27
CA PRO A 256 -28.56 2.25 24.69
C PRO A 256 -30.07 2.44 24.86
N GLY A 257 -30.80 1.34 24.86
CA GLY A 257 -32.18 1.31 25.33
C GLY A 257 -32.17 1.68 26.81
N ASN A 258 -32.83 2.79 27.12
CA ASN A 258 -33.29 3.22 28.43
C ASN A 258 -33.32 2.10 29.49
N LEU A 259 -32.29 2.05 30.35
CA LEU A 259 -32.39 1.44 31.67
C LEU A 259 -32.28 2.56 32.71
N ALA A 260 -33.25 3.46 32.67
CA ALA A 260 -33.51 4.47 33.69
C ALA A 260 -35.04 4.55 33.87
N LYS A 261 -35.63 3.46 34.36
CA LYS A 261 -36.99 3.41 34.92
C LYS A 261 -37.19 2.08 35.67
N SER A 262 -36.43 1.86 36.74
CA SER A 262 -36.86 0.97 37.83
C SER A 262 -36.09 1.25 39.14
N GLN A 263 -35.81 2.51 39.45
CA GLN A 263 -35.35 2.94 40.78
C GLN A 263 -35.91 4.33 41.08
N ASN A 264 -37.25 4.44 41.08
CA ASN A 264 -37.93 5.62 41.64
C ASN A 264 -39.39 5.34 42.07
N GLU A 265 -39.70 4.08 42.38
CA GLU A 265 -40.99 3.71 43.02
C GLU A 265 -40.83 2.97 44.36
N GLU A 266 -39.62 2.58 44.76
CA GLU A 266 -39.38 1.95 46.08
C GLU A 266 -38.88 2.93 47.16
N GLU A 267 -38.43 4.13 46.79
CA GLU A 267 -37.99 5.14 47.79
C GLU A 267 -39.12 6.08 48.25
N LYS A 268 -40.29 6.02 47.62
CA LYS A 268 -41.48 6.79 48.04
C LYS A 268 -42.40 6.04 49.00
N LYS A 269 -42.13 4.76 49.28
CA LYS A 269 -42.89 3.95 50.27
C LYS A 269 -42.19 3.78 51.63
N LYS A 270 -41.00 4.38 51.80
CA LYS A 270 -40.23 4.35 53.06
C LYS A 270 -40.17 5.69 53.81
N LYS A 271 -40.80 6.75 53.30
CA LYS A 271 -40.96 8.05 54.00
C LYS A 271 -42.36 8.33 54.56
N GLU A 272 -43.31 7.41 54.40
CA GLU A 272 -44.65 7.48 55.01
C GLU A 272 -44.84 6.56 56.24
N LYS A 273 -43.76 5.93 56.74
CA LYS A 273 -43.79 5.09 57.96
C LYS A 273 -42.81 5.51 59.07
N ALA A 274 -42.29 6.73 59.01
CA ALA A 274 -41.43 7.28 60.08
C ALA A 274 -41.97 8.58 60.71
N GLY A 275 -43.27 8.86 60.51
CA GLY A 275 -43.95 10.02 61.09
C GLY A 275 -45.15 9.61 61.94
N ALA A 276 -44.92 8.85 63.00
CA ALA A 276 -45.90 8.62 64.06
C ALA A 276 -45.17 8.24 65.36
N LEU A 277 -44.71 9.26 66.10
CA LEU A 277 -44.43 9.09 67.53
C LEU A 277 -45.76 9.29 68.26
N PRO A 278 -46.20 8.36 69.12
CA PRO A 278 -47.38 8.57 69.95
C PRO A 278 -47.02 9.49 71.11
N ASP A 279 -47.75 10.60 71.20
CA ASP A 279 -47.96 11.34 72.43
C ASP A 279 -48.79 10.47 73.38
N ALA A 280 -48.23 10.13 74.54
CA ALA A 280 -48.94 9.52 75.65
C ALA A 280 -48.33 10.07 76.94
N GLY A 281 -49.04 11.03 77.52
CA GLY A 281 -48.76 11.58 78.84
C GLY A 281 -49.12 10.64 80.01
N GLY A 282 -48.80 11.14 81.21
CA GLY A 282 -49.09 10.56 82.52
C GLY A 282 -47.79 10.36 83.29
N TYR A 283 -47.43 11.12 84.32
CA TYR A 283 -48.19 11.89 85.31
C TYR A 283 -47.45 13.17 85.69
#